data_AF-A0A0U5C3S7-F1
#
_entry.id   AF-A0A0U5C3S7-F1
#
_cell.length_a   1.000
_cell.length_b   1.000
_cell.length_c   1.000
_cell.angle_alpha   90.00
_cell.angle_beta   90.00
_cell.angle_gamma   90.00
#
_symmetry.space_group_name_H-M   'P 1'
#
loop_
_entity.id
_entity.type
_entity.pdbx_description
1 polymer ?
#
loop_
_entity_poly.entity_id
_entity_poly.type
_entity_poly.pdbx_seq_one_letter_code
_entity_poly.pdbx_strand_id
1 'polypeptide(L)'
;MLLDPVKRRQFDSVDEAAEVEPPTKKEVQKGNFYKLWAPVFRAEGRFSKIQPVPELGDDNSTFEEVDAFYNFWYNFDSWRTFEYLDEDVPDDNENRDQKRHVEKKNANARRKRKTEDTARLRHLVDDCAAMDERIKKFRKAARADKDKKRLEKEAEAKRLVEEKEKARLEEEQRKKDAEEAAKADREKAKKAKEAAKNATKKNKRVLKGSVKDVNYFAESGEPSAAQVDAVLTDVDNVISKIDAEELASLAERLTIAGKDGAAVKNVYTEEFKRLVGAGKAKDGEAKFFA
;
A
#
# COMPACT_ATOMS: atom_id res chain seq x y z
N MET A 1 -32.40 -27.74 64.76
CA MET A 1 -32.05 -26.51 64.01
C MET A 1 -31.24 -25.61 64.92
N LEU A 2 -30.04 -25.18 64.50
CA LEU A 2 -29.34 -24.10 65.18
C LEU A 2 -30.15 -22.81 65.00
N LEU A 3 -30.58 -22.18 66.09
CA LEU A 3 -31.40 -20.95 66.09
C LEU A 3 -30.56 -19.67 65.92
N ASP A 4 -29.25 -19.74 66.19
CA ASP A 4 -28.31 -18.62 66.06
C ASP A 4 -27.82 -18.51 64.60
N PRO A 5 -28.09 -17.39 63.90
CA PRO A 5 -27.67 -17.20 62.51
C PRO A 5 -26.15 -17.26 62.29
N VAL A 6 -25.35 -16.84 63.28
CA VAL A 6 -23.88 -16.82 63.18
C VAL A 6 -23.36 -18.24 63.27
N LYS A 7 -23.76 -18.98 64.30
CA LYS A 7 -23.37 -20.38 64.47
C LYS A 7 -23.89 -21.26 63.34
N ARG A 8 -25.06 -20.92 62.78
CA ARG A 8 -25.60 -21.61 61.61
C ARG A 8 -24.70 -21.42 60.38
N ARG A 9 -24.25 -20.20 60.09
CA ARG A 9 -23.30 -19.93 58.99
C ARG A 9 -21.94 -20.60 59.21
N GLN A 10 -21.43 -20.63 60.44
CA GLN A 10 -20.20 -21.32 60.78
C GLN A 10 -20.32 -22.82 60.50
N PHE A 11 -21.44 -23.44 60.89
CA PHE A 11 -21.73 -24.84 60.59
C PHE A 11 -21.91 -25.08 59.09
N ASP A 12 -22.71 -24.26 58.40
CA ASP A 12 -22.96 -24.40 56.95
C ASP A 12 -21.66 -24.28 56.14
N SER A 13 -20.63 -23.59 56.65
CA SER A 13 -19.32 -23.47 55.99
C SER A 13 -18.52 -24.78 55.97
N VAL A 14 -18.89 -25.76 56.81
CA VAL A 14 -18.19 -27.05 56.99
C VAL A 14 -19.14 -28.25 56.86
N ASP A 15 -20.38 -28.03 56.42
CA ASP A 15 -21.39 -29.07 56.28
C ASP A 15 -21.09 -29.96 55.06
N GLU A 16 -20.42 -31.08 55.31
CA GLU A 16 -20.09 -32.08 54.29
C GLU A 16 -21.34 -32.65 53.59
N ALA A 17 -22.50 -32.68 54.26
CA ALA A 17 -23.73 -33.19 53.66
C ALA A 17 -24.33 -32.25 52.60
N ALA A 18 -23.90 -30.99 52.57
CA ALA A 18 -24.30 -30.01 51.58
C ALA A 18 -23.33 -29.92 50.38
N GLU A 19 -22.19 -30.63 50.44
CA GLU A 19 -21.20 -30.65 49.37
C GLU A 19 -21.65 -31.57 48.24
N VAL A 20 -21.49 -31.08 47.01
CA VAL A 20 -21.80 -31.84 45.79
C VAL A 20 -20.48 -32.04 45.07
N GLU A 21 -20.03 -33.29 44.99
CA GLU A 21 -18.77 -33.61 44.34
C GLU A 21 -18.81 -33.24 42.84
N PRO A 22 -17.71 -32.66 42.30
CA PRO A 22 -17.62 -32.35 40.89
C PRO A 22 -17.59 -33.64 40.06
N PRO A 23 -18.25 -33.69 38.88
CA PRO A 23 -18.25 -34.86 38.04
C PRO A 23 -16.85 -35.15 37.48
N THR A 24 -16.52 -36.42 37.34
CA THR A 24 -15.27 -36.84 36.72
C THR A 24 -15.30 -36.58 35.21
N LYS A 25 -14.12 -36.41 34.62
CA LYS A 25 -13.97 -36.28 33.15
C LYS A 25 -14.65 -37.41 32.36
N LYS A 26 -14.63 -38.64 32.90
CA LYS A 26 -15.28 -39.80 32.27
C LYS A 26 -16.80 -39.70 32.26
N GLU A 27 -17.40 -39.14 33.31
CA GLU A 27 -18.84 -38.93 33.39
C GLU A 27 -19.29 -37.84 32.44
N VAL A 28 -18.55 -36.74 32.39
CA VAL A 28 -18.81 -35.64 31.45
C VAL A 28 -18.69 -36.09 29.99
N GLN A 29 -17.72 -36.96 29.67
CA GLN A 29 -17.57 -37.54 28.33
C GLN A 29 -18.75 -38.41 27.88
N LYS A 30 -19.53 -38.96 28.82
CA LYS A 30 -20.76 -39.70 28.51
C LYS A 30 -21.95 -38.76 28.22
N GLY A 31 -21.76 -37.45 28.31
CA GLY A 31 -22.77 -36.41 28.06
C GLY A 31 -23.28 -35.75 29.34
N ASN A 32 -24.35 -34.96 29.21
CA ASN A 32 -25.03 -34.29 30.34
C ASN A 32 -24.17 -33.29 31.13
N PHE A 33 -23.14 -32.69 30.53
CA PHE A 33 -22.25 -31.70 31.17
C PHE A 33 -23.00 -30.69 32.06
N TYR A 34 -24.01 -30.01 31.51
CA TYR A 34 -24.79 -29.00 32.24
C TYR A 34 -25.55 -29.58 33.44
N LYS A 35 -26.14 -30.77 33.30
CA LYS A 35 -26.88 -31.43 34.40
C LYS A 35 -25.97 -31.90 35.53
N LEU A 36 -24.72 -32.24 35.20
CA LEU A 36 -23.73 -32.68 36.18
C LEU A 36 -23.08 -31.49 36.91
N TRP A 37 -22.74 -30.42 36.19
CA TRP A 37 -22.06 -29.26 36.77
C TRP A 37 -23.00 -28.22 37.39
N ALA A 38 -24.23 -28.06 36.90
CA ALA A 38 -25.15 -27.06 37.46
C ALA A 38 -25.47 -27.28 38.94
N PRO A 39 -25.70 -28.51 39.45
CA PRO A 39 -25.88 -28.75 40.89
C PRO A 39 -24.65 -28.38 41.73
N VAL A 40 -23.45 -28.63 41.21
CA VAL A 40 -22.17 -28.28 41.87
C VAL A 40 -22.09 -26.77 42.06
N PHE A 41 -22.24 -25.99 40.99
CA PHE A 41 -22.20 -24.54 41.08
C PHE A 41 -23.37 -23.94 41.86
N ARG A 42 -24.54 -24.59 41.87
CA ARG A 42 -25.67 -24.18 42.72
C ARG A 42 -25.39 -24.43 44.20
N ALA A 43 -24.70 -25.51 44.55
CA ALA A 43 -24.27 -25.79 45.92
C ALA A 43 -23.20 -24.78 46.36
N GLU A 44 -22.17 -24.57 45.54
CA GLU A 44 -21.12 -23.59 45.78
C GLU A 44 -21.66 -22.15 45.85
N GLY A 45 -22.66 -21.82 45.03
CA GLY A 45 -23.21 -20.48 44.89
C GLY A 45 -23.91 -19.98 46.16
N ARG A 46 -24.33 -20.89 47.04
CA ARG A 46 -24.89 -20.57 48.37
C ARG A 46 -23.90 -19.77 49.21
N PHE A 47 -22.61 -19.97 48.99
CA PHE A 47 -21.53 -19.30 49.72
C PHE A 47 -21.14 -17.93 49.15
N SER A 48 -21.77 -17.48 48.06
CA SER A 48 -21.47 -16.18 47.46
C SER A 48 -22.04 -15.03 48.28
N LYS A 49 -21.23 -13.99 48.49
CA LYS A 49 -21.70 -12.68 48.98
C LYS A 49 -22.41 -11.87 47.89
N ILE A 50 -22.10 -12.13 46.63
CA ILE A 50 -22.61 -11.38 45.49
C ILE A 50 -23.78 -12.16 44.87
N GLN A 51 -24.93 -11.50 44.77
CA GLN A 51 -26.17 -12.06 44.21
C GLN A 51 -26.72 -11.11 43.12
N PRO A 52 -27.34 -11.63 42.05
CA PRO A 52 -27.58 -13.05 41.79
C PRO A 52 -26.32 -13.79 41.30
N VAL A 53 -26.19 -15.07 41.69
CA VAL A 53 -25.17 -15.96 41.14
C VAL A 53 -25.56 -16.35 39.71
N PRO A 54 -24.71 -16.15 38.70
CA PRO A 54 -25.02 -16.55 37.32
C PRO A 54 -25.10 -18.07 37.20
N GLU A 55 -26.05 -18.53 36.39
CA GLU A 55 -26.21 -19.96 36.09
C GLU A 55 -25.24 -20.41 35.00
N LEU A 56 -24.90 -21.71 34.99
CA LEU A 56 -24.01 -22.29 33.98
C LEU A 56 -24.57 -22.21 32.54
N GLY A 57 -25.89 -22.15 32.41
CA GLY A 57 -26.59 -22.11 31.12
C GLY A 57 -26.65 -23.47 30.42
N ASP A 58 -26.74 -23.43 29.10
CA ASP A 58 -26.85 -24.60 28.21
C ASP A 58 -25.97 -24.45 26.95
N ASP A 59 -26.09 -25.37 25.97
CA ASP A 59 -25.27 -25.36 24.75
C ASP A 59 -25.56 -24.18 23.80
N ASN A 60 -26.68 -23.48 24.01
CA ASN A 60 -27.08 -22.31 23.21
C ASN A 60 -26.73 -20.98 23.89
N SER A 61 -26.18 -21.01 25.11
CA SER A 61 -25.75 -19.79 25.80
C SER A 61 -24.72 -19.00 25.00
N THR A 62 -24.85 -17.67 25.01
CA THR A 62 -23.97 -16.79 24.23
C THR A 62 -22.57 -16.72 24.84
N PHE A 63 -21.61 -16.17 24.08
CA PHE A 63 -20.26 -15.96 24.59
C PHE A 63 -20.28 -15.07 25.84
N GLU A 64 -21.10 -14.01 25.83
CA GLU A 64 -21.22 -13.04 26.92
C GLU A 64 -21.78 -13.68 28.20
N GLU A 65 -22.77 -14.57 28.07
CA GLU A 65 -23.34 -15.29 29.21
C GLU A 65 -22.32 -16.25 29.83
N VAL A 66 -21.60 -16.99 28.99
CA VAL A 66 -20.55 -17.92 29.42
C VAL A 66 -19.37 -17.17 30.04
N ASP A 67 -18.93 -16.06 29.44
CA ASP A 67 -17.87 -15.22 29.96
C ASP A 67 -18.25 -14.60 31.30
N ALA A 68 -19.47 -14.06 31.43
CA ALA A 68 -19.99 -13.53 32.69
C ALA A 68 -20.04 -14.60 33.80
N PHE A 69 -20.47 -15.82 33.47
CA PHE A 69 -20.45 -16.95 34.40
C PHE A 69 -19.04 -17.23 34.91
N TYR A 70 -18.07 -17.50 34.02
CA TYR A 70 -16.72 -17.85 34.44
C TYR A 70 -16.02 -16.68 35.14
N ASN A 71 -16.24 -15.44 34.70
CA ASN A 71 -15.68 -14.25 35.33
C ASN A 71 -16.19 -14.06 36.77
N PHE A 72 -17.48 -14.32 37.01
CA PHE A 72 -18.04 -14.33 38.37
C PHE A 72 -17.34 -15.36 39.26
N TRP A 73 -17.18 -16.60 38.77
CA TRP A 73 -16.57 -17.68 39.55
C TRP A 73 -15.06 -17.52 39.77
N TYR A 74 -14.33 -16.95 38.83
CA TYR A 74 -12.91 -16.60 39.03
C TYR A 74 -12.73 -15.45 40.05
N ASN A 75 -13.73 -14.59 40.19
CA ASN A 75 -13.77 -13.49 41.16
C ASN A 75 -14.70 -13.79 42.36
N PHE A 76 -14.94 -15.06 42.66
CA PHE A 76 -15.90 -15.47 43.67
C PHE A 76 -15.54 -14.94 45.07
N ASP A 77 -16.48 -14.20 45.69
CA ASP A 77 -16.34 -13.73 47.07
C ASP A 77 -17.19 -14.58 48.02
N SER A 78 -16.50 -15.46 48.76
CA SER A 78 -17.11 -16.38 49.70
C SER A 78 -17.34 -15.76 51.08
N TRP A 79 -18.54 -15.96 51.64
CA TRP A 79 -18.81 -15.68 53.06
C TRP A 79 -18.40 -16.82 54.00
N ARG A 80 -17.93 -17.98 53.49
CA ARG A 80 -17.50 -19.10 54.34
C ARG A 80 -16.52 -18.65 55.42
N THR A 81 -16.78 -19.09 56.64
CA THR A 81 -15.88 -18.94 57.79
C THR A 81 -15.59 -20.30 58.39
N PHE A 82 -14.35 -20.51 58.81
CA PHE A 82 -13.90 -21.80 59.34
C PHE A 82 -13.77 -21.77 60.86
N GLU A 83 -14.54 -20.92 61.53
CA GLU A 83 -14.54 -20.74 62.99
C GLU A 83 -15.08 -21.96 63.73
N TYR A 84 -15.96 -22.75 63.09
CA TYR A 84 -16.43 -24.02 63.66
C TYR A 84 -15.29 -25.03 63.89
N LEU A 85 -14.16 -24.86 63.20
CA LEU A 85 -12.99 -25.73 63.26
C LEU A 85 -11.87 -25.14 64.12
N ASP A 86 -12.15 -24.09 64.91
CA ASP A 86 -11.22 -23.56 65.89
C ASP A 86 -11.04 -24.60 67.02
N GLU A 87 -9.81 -25.11 67.18
CA GLU A 87 -9.50 -26.21 68.10
C GLU A 87 -9.51 -25.78 69.57
N ASP A 88 -9.11 -24.54 69.84
CA ASP A 88 -8.87 -24.02 71.19
C ASP A 88 -9.81 -22.83 71.45
N VAL A 89 -10.77 -22.96 72.36
CA VAL A 89 -11.63 -21.84 72.81
C VAL A 89 -10.97 -21.23 74.06
N PRO A 90 -10.53 -19.96 74.03
CA PRO A 90 -9.90 -19.35 75.20
C PRO A 90 -10.84 -19.40 76.41
N ASP A 91 -10.38 -19.95 77.52
CA ASP A 91 -11.11 -19.91 78.79
C ASP A 91 -11.06 -18.47 79.34
N ASP A 92 -12.15 -18.01 79.95
CA ASP A 92 -12.24 -16.68 80.54
C ASP A 92 -11.28 -16.50 81.74
N ASN A 93 -10.73 -17.60 82.27
CA ASN A 93 -9.78 -17.60 83.39
C ASN A 93 -8.29 -17.64 82.98
N GLU A 94 -7.97 -17.62 81.68
CA GLU A 94 -6.58 -17.68 81.18
C GLU A 94 -5.85 -16.33 81.16
N ASN A 95 -4.52 -16.36 81.25
CA ASN A 95 -3.69 -15.16 81.12
C ASN A 95 -3.90 -14.52 79.73
N ARG A 96 -4.04 -13.19 79.67
CA ARG A 96 -4.25 -12.41 78.44
C ARG A 96 -3.30 -12.79 77.30
N ASP A 97 -2.05 -13.09 77.61
CA ASP A 97 -1.06 -13.51 76.61
C ASP A 97 -1.36 -14.89 76.02
N GLN A 98 -1.91 -15.82 76.81
CA GLN A 98 -2.37 -17.13 76.34
C GLN A 98 -3.60 -16.98 75.44
N LYS A 99 -4.58 -16.18 75.86
CA LYS A 99 -5.76 -15.84 75.04
C LYS A 99 -5.36 -15.27 73.68
N ARG A 100 -4.43 -14.30 73.66
CA ARG A 100 -3.91 -13.73 72.41
C ARG A 100 -3.17 -14.76 71.54
N HIS A 101 -2.44 -15.69 72.16
CA HIS A 101 -1.74 -16.74 71.42
C HIS A 101 -2.73 -17.71 70.75
N VAL A 102 -3.76 -18.15 71.49
CA VAL A 102 -4.82 -19.02 71.00
C VAL A 102 -5.61 -18.35 69.86
N GLU A 103 -6.04 -17.10 70.05
CA GLU A 103 -6.73 -16.32 69.01
C GLU A 103 -5.88 -16.19 67.74
N LYS A 104 -4.57 -16.00 67.87
CA LYS A 104 -3.64 -15.94 66.73
C LYS A 104 -3.50 -17.30 66.04
N LYS A 105 -3.41 -18.41 66.80
CA LYS A 105 -3.35 -19.78 66.26
C LYS A 105 -4.61 -20.08 65.44
N ASN A 106 -5.79 -19.83 66.02
CA ASN A 106 -7.08 -20.02 65.35
C ASN A 106 -7.20 -19.11 64.11
N ALA A 107 -6.87 -17.82 64.22
CA ALA A 107 -6.90 -16.91 63.08
C ALA A 107 -6.00 -17.37 61.92
N ASN A 108 -4.82 -17.93 62.22
CA ASN A 108 -3.94 -18.51 61.21
C ASN A 108 -4.52 -19.78 60.58
N ALA A 109 -5.12 -20.67 61.38
CA ALA A 109 -5.78 -21.87 60.89
C ALA A 109 -6.96 -21.52 59.97
N ARG A 110 -7.80 -20.56 60.36
CA ARG A 110 -8.91 -20.06 59.53
C ARG A 110 -8.43 -19.46 58.22
N ARG A 111 -7.37 -18.66 58.24
CA ARG A 111 -6.75 -18.10 57.03
C ARG A 111 -6.23 -19.19 56.10
N LYS A 112 -5.59 -20.22 56.66
CA LYS A 112 -5.09 -21.37 55.88
C LYS A 112 -6.24 -22.10 55.19
N ARG A 113 -7.27 -22.49 55.95
CA ARG A 113 -8.47 -23.17 55.40
C ARG A 113 -9.19 -22.32 54.35
N LYS A 114 -9.27 -21.01 54.54
CA LYS A 114 -9.85 -20.09 53.54
C LYS A 114 -9.03 -20.02 52.25
N THR A 115 -7.71 -20.01 52.36
CA THR A 115 -6.82 -20.09 51.19
C THR A 115 -6.98 -21.41 50.45
N GLU A 116 -7.07 -22.53 51.18
CA GLU A 116 -7.28 -23.86 50.63
C GLU A 116 -8.64 -23.97 49.92
N ASP A 117 -9.73 -23.48 50.52
CA ASP A 117 -11.05 -23.45 49.89
C ASP A 117 -11.07 -22.57 48.63
N THR A 118 -10.41 -21.42 48.66
CA THR A 118 -10.26 -20.56 47.47
C THR A 118 -9.51 -21.28 46.35
N ALA A 119 -8.44 -22.01 46.69
CA ALA A 119 -7.69 -22.80 45.72
C ALA A 119 -8.52 -23.97 45.18
N ARG A 120 -9.24 -24.69 46.04
CA ARG A 120 -10.17 -25.77 45.67
C ARG A 120 -11.21 -25.27 44.67
N LEU A 121 -11.86 -24.14 44.96
CA LEU A 121 -12.88 -23.57 44.07
C LEU A 121 -12.27 -23.16 42.72
N ARG A 122 -11.07 -22.56 42.70
CA ARG A 122 -10.38 -22.24 41.44
C ARG A 122 -10.10 -23.50 40.60
N HIS A 123 -9.59 -24.56 41.23
CA HIS A 123 -9.38 -25.84 40.55
C HIS A 123 -10.68 -26.42 39.99
N LEU A 124 -11.78 -26.36 40.75
CA LEU A 124 -13.10 -26.79 40.31
C LEU A 124 -13.58 -26.01 39.08
N VAL A 125 -13.39 -24.68 39.07
CA VAL A 125 -13.75 -23.82 37.94
C VAL A 125 -12.89 -24.13 36.72
N ASP A 126 -11.58 -24.33 36.91
CA ASP A 126 -10.64 -24.70 35.83
C ASP A 126 -11.00 -26.05 35.21
N ASP A 127 -11.34 -27.05 36.02
CA ASP A 127 -11.77 -28.37 35.55
C ASP A 127 -13.06 -28.27 34.74
N CYS A 128 -14.04 -27.51 35.21
CA CYS A 128 -15.27 -27.25 34.46
C CYS A 128 -14.97 -26.56 33.12
N ALA A 129 -14.17 -25.48 33.13
CA ALA A 129 -13.80 -24.72 31.94
C ALA A 129 -13.02 -25.55 30.91
N ALA A 130 -12.18 -26.48 31.36
CA ALA A 130 -11.45 -27.40 30.49
C ALA A 130 -12.38 -28.40 29.77
N MET A 131 -13.50 -28.74 30.40
CA MET A 131 -14.48 -29.70 29.88
C MET A 131 -15.63 -29.05 29.08
N ASP A 132 -15.84 -27.74 29.21
CA ASP A 132 -16.88 -27.01 28.49
C ASP A 132 -16.60 -26.90 26.98
N GLU A 133 -17.49 -27.44 26.15
CA GLU A 133 -17.38 -27.40 24.69
C GLU A 133 -17.62 -26.00 24.10
N ARG A 134 -18.41 -25.15 24.77
CA ARG A 134 -18.69 -23.77 24.33
C ARG A 134 -17.42 -22.94 24.33
N ILE A 135 -16.61 -23.03 25.40
CA ILE A 135 -15.31 -22.36 25.47
C ILE A 135 -14.40 -22.81 24.31
N LYS A 136 -14.40 -24.10 23.96
CA LYS A 136 -13.61 -24.60 22.82
C LYS A 136 -14.13 -24.04 21.49
N LYS A 137 -15.45 -24.00 21.29
CA LYS A 137 -16.10 -23.40 20.10
C LYS A 137 -15.71 -21.91 19.98
N PHE A 138 -15.83 -21.14 21.06
CA PHE A 138 -15.49 -19.71 21.07
C PHE A 138 -14.00 -19.46 20.82
N ARG A 139 -13.10 -20.22 21.46
CA ARG A 139 -11.65 -20.13 21.19
C ARG A 139 -11.30 -20.45 19.75
N LYS A 140 -11.96 -21.45 19.15
CA LYS A 140 -11.78 -21.80 17.72
C LYS A 140 -12.28 -20.69 16.80
N ALA A 141 -13.47 -20.14 17.07
CA ALA A 141 -14.03 -19.03 16.30
C ALA A 141 -13.16 -17.77 16.38
N ALA A 142 -12.68 -17.41 17.58
CA ALA A 142 -11.80 -16.27 17.79
C ALA A 142 -10.44 -16.41 17.08
N ARG A 143 -9.88 -17.64 17.02
CA ARG A 143 -8.68 -17.91 16.24
C ARG A 143 -8.95 -17.78 14.73
N ALA A 144 -10.05 -18.33 14.25
CA ALA A 144 -10.42 -18.25 12.83
C ALA A 144 -10.63 -16.80 12.36
N ASP A 145 -11.28 -15.95 13.17
CA ASP A 145 -11.45 -14.52 12.86
C ASP A 145 -10.11 -13.77 12.83
N LYS A 146 -9.21 -14.05 13.79
CA LYS A 146 -7.85 -13.48 13.80
C LYS A 146 -7.03 -13.91 12.60
N ASP A 147 -7.07 -15.19 12.23
CA ASP A 147 -6.35 -15.70 11.07
C ASP A 147 -6.91 -15.12 9.76
N LYS A 148 -8.24 -15.02 9.62
CA LYS A 148 -8.86 -14.36 8.47
C LYS A 148 -8.41 -12.91 8.34
N LYS A 149 -8.47 -12.13 9.42
CA LYS A 149 -8.00 -10.72 9.43
C LYS A 149 -6.52 -10.60 9.11
N ARG A 150 -5.69 -11.54 9.55
CA ARG A 150 -4.25 -11.56 9.22
C ARG A 150 -4.01 -11.85 7.74
N LEU A 151 -4.69 -12.86 7.19
CA LEU A 151 -4.58 -13.22 5.77
C LEU A 151 -5.08 -12.10 4.85
N GLU A 152 -6.17 -11.41 5.21
CA GLU A 152 -6.68 -10.26 4.47
C GLU A 152 -5.66 -9.10 4.43
N LYS A 153 -5.04 -8.77 5.57
CA LYS A 153 -3.98 -7.76 5.63
C LYS A 153 -2.73 -8.14 4.84
N GLU A 154 -2.33 -9.41 4.89
CA GLU A 154 -1.18 -9.91 4.13
C GLU A 154 -1.44 -9.87 2.62
N ALA A 155 -2.65 -10.24 2.19
CA ALA A 155 -3.06 -10.16 0.79
C ALA A 155 -3.10 -8.70 0.29
N GLU A 156 -3.62 -7.77 1.09
CA GLU A 156 -3.63 -6.34 0.76
C GLU A 156 -2.21 -5.77 0.65
N ALA A 157 -1.33 -6.09 1.62
CA ALA A 157 0.06 -5.68 1.59
C ALA A 157 0.79 -6.22 0.35
N LYS A 158 0.55 -7.49 -0.01
CA LYS A 158 1.14 -8.10 -1.20
C LYS A 158 0.66 -7.42 -2.49
N ARG A 159 -0.65 -7.12 -2.59
CA ARG A 159 -1.21 -6.37 -3.74
C ARG A 159 -0.61 -4.98 -3.87
N LEU A 160 -0.42 -4.25 -2.78
CA LEU A 160 0.21 -2.92 -2.79
C LEU A 160 1.68 -2.98 -3.22
N VAL A 161 2.42 -4.01 -2.82
CA VAL A 161 3.81 -4.21 -3.26
C VAL A 161 3.86 -4.55 -4.75
N GLU A 162 3.01 -5.46 -5.22
CA GLU A 162 2.93 -5.83 -6.64
C GLU A 162 2.52 -4.65 -7.52
N GLU A 163 1.57 -3.82 -7.07
CA GLU A 163 1.14 -2.62 -7.80
C GLU A 163 2.25 -1.55 -7.86
N LYS A 164 2.99 -1.34 -6.77
CA LYS A 164 4.14 -0.43 -6.76
C LYS A 164 5.29 -0.91 -7.65
N GLU A 165 5.61 -2.20 -7.62
CA GLU A 165 6.63 -2.78 -8.50
C GLU A 165 6.22 -2.67 -9.97
N LYS A 166 4.95 -2.95 -10.30
CA LYS A 166 4.41 -2.80 -11.65
C LYS A 166 4.46 -1.34 -12.11
N ALA A 167 4.06 -0.39 -11.27
CA ALA A 167 4.15 1.04 -11.56
C ALA A 167 5.59 1.51 -11.79
N ARG A 168 6.56 1.00 -11.00
CA ARG A 168 7.99 1.30 -11.19
C ARG A 168 8.51 0.77 -12.51
N LEU A 169 8.17 -0.47 -12.87
CA LEU A 169 8.55 -1.07 -14.15
C LEU A 169 7.94 -0.33 -15.34
N GLU A 170 6.67 0.06 -15.26
CA GLU A 170 5.99 0.86 -16.31
C GLU A 170 6.56 2.27 -16.44
N GLU A 171 6.99 2.90 -15.34
CA GLU A 171 7.68 4.19 -15.40
C GLU A 171 9.10 4.05 -16.00
N GLU A 172 9.84 3.02 -15.63
CA GLU A 172 11.17 2.76 -16.18
C GLU A 172 11.12 2.47 -17.69
N GLN A 173 10.15 1.66 -18.12
CA GLN A 173 9.95 1.37 -19.54
C GLN A 173 9.56 2.64 -20.31
N ARG A 174 8.64 3.47 -19.79
CA ARG A 174 8.30 4.75 -20.42
C ARG A 174 9.49 5.69 -20.54
N LYS A 175 10.39 5.73 -19.55
CA LYS A 175 11.62 6.53 -19.62
C LYS A 175 12.57 6.02 -20.69
N LYS A 176 12.77 4.69 -20.78
CA LYS A 176 13.61 4.06 -21.83
C LYS A 176 13.05 4.33 -23.23
N ASP A 177 11.75 4.12 -23.43
CA ASP A 177 11.08 4.36 -24.71
C ASP A 177 11.17 5.84 -25.12
N ALA A 178 11.01 6.77 -24.15
CA ALA A 178 11.14 8.20 -24.41
C ALA A 178 12.58 8.63 -24.76
N GLU A 179 13.58 8.04 -24.11
CA GLU A 179 15.00 8.30 -24.41
C GLU A 179 15.40 7.77 -25.79
N GLU A 180 14.95 6.57 -26.15
CA GLU A 180 15.19 5.99 -27.48
C GLU A 180 14.50 6.81 -28.58
N ALA A 181 13.25 7.23 -28.38
CA ALA A 181 12.55 8.11 -29.31
C ALA A 181 13.28 9.45 -29.48
N ALA A 182 13.69 10.09 -28.38
CA ALA A 182 14.44 11.35 -28.44
C ALA A 182 15.79 11.21 -29.15
N LYS A 183 16.50 10.08 -28.96
CA LYS A 183 17.75 9.80 -29.66
C LYS A 183 17.53 9.60 -31.15
N ALA A 184 16.50 8.84 -31.53
CA ALA A 184 16.13 8.62 -32.92
C ALA A 184 15.76 9.94 -33.63
N ASP A 185 15.00 10.81 -32.97
CA ASP A 185 14.60 12.11 -33.51
C ASP A 185 15.79 13.06 -33.67
N ARG A 186 16.72 13.09 -32.70
CA ARG A 186 17.98 13.85 -32.82
C ARG A 186 18.82 13.37 -34.00
N GLU A 187 18.91 12.07 -34.22
CA GLU A 187 19.67 11.52 -35.34
C GLU A 187 19.03 11.84 -36.69
N LYS A 188 17.70 11.71 -36.80
CA LYS A 188 16.94 12.10 -37.99
C LYS A 188 17.09 13.60 -38.29
N ALA A 189 16.97 14.46 -37.28
CA ALA A 189 17.15 15.90 -37.43
C ALA A 189 18.57 16.26 -37.89
N LYS A 190 19.61 15.58 -37.36
CA LYS A 190 21.00 15.77 -37.79
C LYS A 190 21.19 15.35 -39.24
N LYS A 191 20.67 14.17 -39.64
CA LYS A 191 20.72 13.69 -41.03
C LYS A 191 20.00 14.63 -42.00
N ALA A 192 18.80 15.11 -41.63
CA ALA A 192 18.04 16.06 -42.44
C ALA A 192 18.78 17.41 -42.62
N LYS A 193 19.39 17.92 -41.54
CA LYS A 193 20.18 19.18 -41.58
C LYS A 193 21.41 19.06 -42.49
N GLU A 194 22.13 17.95 -42.42
CA GLU A 194 23.28 17.70 -43.30
C GLU A 194 22.86 17.51 -44.77
N ALA A 195 21.76 16.80 -45.03
CA ALA A 195 21.20 16.66 -46.37
C ALA A 195 20.79 18.03 -46.97
N ALA A 196 20.12 18.89 -46.19
CA ALA A 196 19.71 20.22 -46.62
C ALA A 196 20.90 21.15 -46.93
N LYS A 197 21.97 21.11 -46.13
CA LYS A 197 23.20 21.85 -46.41
C LYS A 197 23.87 21.39 -47.70
N ASN A 198 23.95 20.07 -47.91
CA ASN A 198 24.54 19.49 -49.12
C ASN A 198 23.74 19.83 -50.37
N ALA A 199 22.40 19.77 -50.30
CA ALA A 199 21.51 20.19 -51.38
C ALA A 199 21.70 21.68 -51.71
N THR A 200 21.70 22.57 -50.71
CA THR A 200 21.95 24.01 -50.88
C THR A 200 23.30 24.28 -51.57
N LYS A 201 24.37 23.60 -51.14
CA LYS A 201 25.71 23.75 -51.75
C LYS A 201 25.72 23.27 -53.20
N LYS A 202 25.03 22.17 -53.52
CA LYS A 202 24.91 21.65 -54.89
C LYS A 202 24.14 22.63 -55.77
N ASN A 203 23.00 23.13 -55.31
CA ASN A 203 22.16 24.05 -56.10
C ASN A 203 22.88 25.38 -56.36
N LYS A 204 23.58 25.97 -55.38
CA LYS A 204 24.41 27.17 -55.62
C LYS A 204 25.48 26.96 -56.69
N ARG A 205 26.08 25.76 -56.78
CA ARG A 205 27.03 25.41 -57.84
C ARG A 205 26.37 25.32 -59.21
N VAL A 206 25.14 24.79 -59.29
CA VAL A 206 24.37 24.74 -60.54
C VAL A 206 24.11 26.15 -61.08
N LEU A 207 23.68 27.07 -60.21
CA LEU A 207 23.45 28.47 -60.60
C LEU A 207 24.73 29.11 -61.16
N LYS A 208 25.85 29.07 -60.41
CA LYS A 208 27.12 29.64 -60.89
C LYS A 208 27.66 28.92 -62.15
N GLY A 209 27.41 27.62 -62.28
CA GLY A 209 27.79 26.83 -63.46
C GLY A 209 26.99 27.22 -64.70
N SER A 210 25.68 27.45 -64.56
CA SER A 210 24.78 27.74 -65.69
C SER A 210 25.23 28.97 -66.50
N VAL A 211 25.65 30.06 -65.84
CA VAL A 211 26.14 31.26 -66.53
C VAL A 211 27.53 31.06 -67.14
N LYS A 212 28.37 30.21 -66.55
CA LYS A 212 29.67 29.84 -67.12
C LYS A 212 29.50 28.99 -68.39
N ASP A 213 28.58 28.04 -68.38
CA ASP A 213 28.34 27.11 -69.49
C ASP A 213 27.79 27.82 -70.74
N VAL A 214 27.20 29.00 -70.57
CA VAL A 214 26.74 29.89 -71.67
C VAL A 214 27.67 31.09 -71.89
N ASN A 215 28.94 30.95 -71.53
CA ASN A 215 30.01 31.93 -71.75
C ASN A 215 29.70 33.33 -71.16
N TYR A 216 29.02 33.39 -70.02
CA TYR A 216 28.60 34.63 -69.34
C TYR A 216 27.85 35.60 -70.27
N PHE A 217 27.13 35.05 -71.27
CA PHE A 217 26.37 35.80 -72.28
C PHE A 217 27.23 36.72 -73.17
N ALA A 218 28.51 36.42 -73.38
CA ALA A 218 29.35 37.13 -74.34
C ALA A 218 28.96 36.77 -75.79
N GLU A 219 28.76 37.78 -76.63
CA GLU A 219 28.27 37.62 -78.01
C GLU A 219 29.30 37.00 -78.96
N SER A 220 30.60 37.23 -78.72
CA SER A 220 31.70 36.58 -79.45
C SER A 220 33.02 36.69 -78.69
N GLY A 221 33.80 35.61 -78.65
CA GLY A 221 35.13 35.57 -78.01
C GLY A 221 35.12 35.26 -76.51
N GLU A 222 36.27 35.44 -75.87
CA GLU A 222 36.39 35.27 -74.41
C GLU A 222 35.73 36.43 -73.65
N PRO A 223 34.98 36.15 -72.57
CA PRO A 223 34.30 37.16 -71.79
C PRO A 223 35.33 37.99 -71.02
N SER A 224 35.14 39.31 -70.98
CA SER A 224 36.00 40.18 -70.18
C SER A 224 35.85 39.88 -68.68
N ALA A 225 36.91 40.10 -67.89
CA ALA A 225 36.86 39.90 -66.44
C ALA A 225 35.73 40.71 -65.77
N ALA A 226 35.46 41.92 -66.26
CA ALA A 226 34.37 42.77 -65.78
C ALA A 226 32.98 42.20 -66.09
N GLN A 227 32.80 41.53 -67.23
CA GLN A 227 31.54 40.86 -67.58
C GLN A 227 31.31 39.63 -66.71
N VAL A 228 32.34 38.80 -66.53
CA VAL A 228 32.27 37.63 -65.64
C VAL A 228 31.90 38.04 -64.23
N ASP A 229 32.57 39.07 -63.69
CA ASP A 229 32.31 39.59 -62.35
C ASP A 229 30.89 40.16 -62.21
N ALA A 230 30.42 40.93 -63.18
CA ALA A 230 29.08 41.50 -63.16
C ALA A 230 27.98 40.43 -63.23
N VAL A 231 28.10 39.43 -64.11
CA VAL A 231 27.13 38.34 -64.21
C VAL A 231 27.12 37.48 -62.93
N LEU A 232 28.30 37.15 -62.38
CA LEU A 232 28.38 36.39 -61.14
C LEU A 232 27.86 37.17 -59.93
N THR A 233 28.06 38.49 -59.90
CA THR A 233 27.49 39.38 -58.88
C THR A 233 25.96 39.34 -58.92
N ASP A 234 25.36 39.42 -60.11
CA ASP A 234 23.91 39.32 -60.26
C ASP A 234 23.37 37.94 -59.82
N VAL A 235 24.09 36.86 -60.14
CA VAL A 235 23.75 35.50 -59.68
C VAL A 235 23.85 35.41 -58.15
N ASP A 236 24.89 35.97 -57.53
CA ASP A 236 25.07 35.98 -56.08
C ASP A 236 23.99 36.82 -55.38
N ASN A 237 23.57 37.94 -55.99
CA ASN A 237 22.44 38.74 -55.54
C ASN A 237 21.14 37.91 -55.53
N VAL A 238 20.84 37.18 -56.61
CA VAL A 238 19.69 36.27 -56.68
C VAL A 238 19.79 35.20 -55.59
N ILE A 239 20.95 34.54 -55.43
CA ILE A 239 21.20 33.52 -54.41
C ILE A 239 20.96 34.05 -52.99
N SER A 240 21.31 35.30 -52.71
CA SER A 240 21.14 35.90 -51.38
C SER A 240 19.69 36.20 -51.00
N LYS A 241 18.78 36.22 -51.99
CA LYS A 241 17.38 36.64 -51.85
C LYS A 241 16.38 35.48 -51.89
N ILE A 242 16.85 34.28 -52.19
CA ILE A 242 16.03 33.07 -52.31
C ILE A 242 16.30 32.10 -51.16
N ASP A 243 15.25 31.42 -50.70
CA ASP A 243 15.37 30.33 -49.74
C ASP A 243 15.86 29.02 -50.40
N ALA A 244 15.98 27.94 -49.62
CA ALA A 244 16.50 26.66 -50.11
C ALA A 244 15.58 25.97 -51.13
N GLU A 245 14.27 26.20 -51.04
CA GLU A 245 13.27 25.62 -51.94
C GLU A 245 13.23 26.41 -53.26
N GLU A 246 13.19 27.73 -53.16
CA GLU A 246 13.32 28.65 -54.30
C GLU A 246 14.65 28.41 -55.05
N LEU A 247 15.75 28.19 -54.33
CA LEU A 247 17.06 27.84 -54.90
C LEU A 247 17.06 26.49 -55.61
N ALA A 248 16.37 25.48 -55.06
CA ALA A 248 16.25 24.17 -55.71
C ALA A 248 15.44 24.25 -57.01
N SER A 249 14.29 24.94 -56.97
CA SER A 249 13.45 25.18 -58.14
C SER A 249 14.19 25.95 -59.24
N LEU A 250 14.95 27.00 -58.87
CA LEU A 250 15.77 27.75 -59.82
C LEU A 250 16.88 26.86 -60.43
N ALA A 251 17.56 26.06 -59.62
CA ALA A 251 18.59 25.13 -60.10
C ALA A 251 18.03 24.09 -61.09
N GLU A 252 16.81 23.59 -60.84
CA GLU A 252 16.12 22.67 -61.75
C GLU A 252 15.79 23.34 -63.08
N ARG A 253 15.18 24.54 -63.05
CA ARG A 253 14.88 25.33 -64.26
C ARG A 253 16.15 25.63 -65.08
N LEU A 254 17.26 25.97 -64.43
CA LEU A 254 18.54 26.20 -65.09
C LEU A 254 19.16 24.91 -65.66
N THR A 255 18.96 23.77 -65.00
CA THR A 255 19.39 22.47 -65.52
C THR A 255 18.61 22.11 -66.79
N ILE A 256 17.30 22.39 -66.82
CA ILE A 256 16.45 22.20 -68.01
C ILE A 256 16.87 23.13 -69.15
N ALA A 257 17.20 24.39 -68.86
CA ALA A 257 17.70 25.34 -69.85
C ALA A 257 19.06 24.93 -70.46
N GLY A 258 19.87 24.15 -69.72
CA GLY A 258 21.10 23.55 -70.22
C GLY A 258 22.12 24.57 -70.69
N LYS A 259 22.52 24.50 -71.97
CA LYS A 259 23.53 25.37 -72.59
C LYS A 259 22.94 26.40 -73.55
N ASP A 260 21.62 26.56 -73.56
CA ASP A 260 20.97 27.60 -74.35
C ASP A 260 21.09 28.94 -73.61
N GLY A 261 21.94 29.83 -74.13
CA GLY A 261 22.17 31.15 -73.55
C GLY A 261 20.92 32.02 -73.43
N ALA A 262 19.98 31.92 -74.37
CA ALA A 262 18.73 32.66 -74.30
C ALA A 262 17.80 32.08 -73.24
N ALA A 263 17.68 30.75 -73.17
CA ALA A 263 16.86 30.08 -72.16
C ALA A 263 17.41 30.31 -70.74
N VAL A 264 18.73 30.22 -70.54
CA VAL A 264 19.38 30.48 -69.24
C VAL A 264 19.16 31.93 -68.82
N LYS A 265 19.30 32.90 -69.74
CA LYS A 265 19.04 34.32 -69.46
C LYS A 265 17.58 34.56 -69.08
N ASN A 266 16.64 33.97 -69.82
CA ASN A 266 15.21 34.08 -69.53
C ASN A 266 14.86 33.55 -68.13
N VAL A 267 15.41 32.40 -67.73
CA VAL A 267 15.18 31.83 -66.39
C VAL A 267 15.64 32.78 -65.28
N TYR A 268 16.82 33.41 -65.43
CA TYR A 268 17.28 34.40 -64.46
C TYR A 268 16.45 35.69 -64.47
N THR A 269 16.03 36.17 -65.65
CA THR A 269 15.18 37.38 -65.77
C THR A 269 13.80 37.16 -65.18
N GLU A 270 13.16 36.01 -65.42
CA GLU A 270 11.87 35.66 -64.81
C GLU A 270 11.98 35.57 -63.29
N GLU A 271 13.06 34.94 -62.80
CA GLU A 271 13.29 34.85 -61.37
C GLU A 271 13.58 36.22 -60.74
N PHE A 272 14.35 37.07 -61.41
CA PHE A 272 14.62 38.42 -60.93
C PHE A 272 13.34 39.26 -60.89
N LYS A 273 12.48 39.18 -61.91
CA LYS A 273 11.15 39.83 -61.91
C LYS A 273 10.27 39.32 -60.77
N ARG A 274 10.30 38.02 -60.49
CA ARG A 274 9.60 37.45 -59.33
C ARG A 274 10.11 38.03 -58.02
N LEU A 275 11.44 38.17 -57.87
CA LEU A 275 12.05 38.78 -56.68
C LEU A 275 11.67 40.26 -56.52
N VAL A 276 11.62 41.02 -57.61
CA VAL A 276 11.14 42.41 -57.60
C VAL A 276 9.66 42.47 -57.22
N GLY A 277 8.81 41.65 -57.84
CA GLY A 277 7.38 41.58 -57.53
C GLY A 277 7.08 41.14 -56.08
N ALA A 278 7.96 40.34 -55.49
CA ALA A 278 7.91 39.94 -54.08
C ALA A 278 8.54 40.97 -53.12
N GLY A 279 9.05 42.11 -53.62
CA GLY A 279 9.72 43.14 -52.82
C GLY A 279 11.09 42.73 -52.26
N LYS A 280 11.68 41.62 -52.74
CA LYS A 280 13.00 41.11 -52.32
C LYS A 280 14.15 41.73 -53.13
N ALA A 281 13.87 42.37 -54.26
CA ALA A 281 14.84 43.09 -55.10
C ALA A 281 14.24 44.41 -55.64
N LYS A 282 15.09 45.33 -56.10
CA LYS A 282 14.69 46.58 -56.76
C LYS A 282 14.91 46.48 -58.27
N ASP A 283 14.08 47.19 -59.03
CA ASP A 283 14.29 47.35 -60.47
C ASP A 283 15.66 47.98 -60.76
N GLY A 284 16.40 47.40 -61.71
CA GLY A 284 17.76 47.82 -62.08
C GLY A 284 18.87 47.38 -61.11
N GLU A 285 18.56 46.59 -60.08
CA GLU A 285 19.56 46.09 -59.12
C GLU A 285 20.45 44.96 -59.69
N ALA A 286 19.99 44.26 -60.74
CA ALA A 286 20.81 43.37 -61.55
C ALA A 286 21.12 44.04 -62.90
N LYS A 287 22.34 43.88 -63.42
CA LYS A 287 22.75 44.48 -64.70
C LYS A 287 22.39 43.61 -65.90
N PHE A 288 22.39 42.29 -65.75
CA PHE A 288 22.18 41.32 -66.82
C PHE A 288 20.80 40.66 -66.79
N PHE A 289 20.12 40.70 -65.64
CA PHE A 289 18.85 40.02 -65.40
C PHE A 289 17.66 40.96 -65.12
N ALA A 290 17.88 42.27 -65.03
CA ALA A 290 16.82 43.27 -64.93
C ALA A 290 16.11 43.50 -66.27
#